data_AF-A0A059CV31-F1
#
_entry.id   AF-A0A059CV31-F1
#
_cell.length_a   1.000
_cell.length_b   1.000
_cell.length_c   1.000
_cell.angle_alpha   90.00
_cell.angle_beta   90.00
_cell.angle_gamma   90.00
#
_symmetry.space_group_name_H-M   'P 1'
#
loop_
_entity.id
_entity.type
_entity.pdbx_description
1 polymer ?
#
loop_
_entity_poly.entity_id
_entity_poly.type
_entity_poly.pdbx_seq_one_letter_code
_entity_poly.pdbx_strand_id
1 'polypeptide(L)'
;MGKKVAVVLCVAAAAVVAAGAAVVVRRQMKRSGKWARAMAILKEFEDKCGTPIGKLRQVADAMTVEMHAGLASEGGSKLKMLISYVDNLPTGNEQGLFYALDLGGTNFRVLRVQLGGKEKGVVSQEFEEVSIPPYLMIGSSEALFNYIAEALAKFVATESEGSHPYPGRQRELGFTFSFPVRQVSISSGTLIKWTKGFSIEDAVGEDVVGELTKAMEKIGLHMRVTALVNDTIGTLAGGRFYNSDVIAAVILGTGTNAAYVERAQAIPKWHGPLPKSGEMVINMEWGNFRSSHLPLTEYDQALDSESLNPGEQVTYFQCPNLCWGLLLIAYFSCRFLRRQYQACTWEKLCVEFY
;
A
#
# COMPACT_ATOMS: atom_id res chain seq x y z
N MET A 1 84.11 -18.82 17.33
CA MET A 1 83.00 -17.85 17.16
C MET A 1 81.70 -18.44 16.60
N GLY A 2 81.69 -19.56 15.86
CA GLY A 2 80.48 -20.06 15.16
C GLY A 2 79.33 -20.62 16.00
N LYS A 3 79.59 -21.28 17.15
CA LYS A 3 78.51 -21.92 17.96
C LYS A 3 77.58 -20.92 18.66
N LYS A 4 78.10 -19.77 19.11
CA LYS A 4 77.28 -18.73 19.78
C LYS A 4 76.34 -18.02 18.79
N VAL A 5 76.81 -17.76 17.57
CA VAL A 5 76.00 -17.11 16.52
C VAL A 5 74.87 -18.03 16.06
N ALA A 6 75.13 -19.34 15.90
CA ALA A 6 74.10 -20.31 15.54
C ALA A 6 73.00 -20.43 16.60
N VAL A 7 73.35 -20.45 17.90
CA VAL A 7 72.37 -20.50 18.99
C VAL A 7 71.53 -19.23 19.03
N VAL A 8 72.14 -18.05 18.85
CA VAL A 8 71.40 -16.78 18.82
C VAL A 8 70.44 -16.72 17.63
N LEU A 9 70.85 -17.19 16.45
CA LEU A 9 69.98 -17.26 15.27
C LEU A 9 68.82 -18.23 15.45
N CYS A 10 69.05 -19.41 16.04
CA CYS A 10 68.00 -20.38 16.33
C CYS A 10 66.98 -19.84 17.36
N VAL A 11 67.46 -19.18 18.41
CA VAL A 11 66.60 -18.57 19.44
C VAL A 11 65.79 -17.40 18.85
N ALA A 12 66.40 -16.57 18.02
CA ALA A 12 65.71 -15.48 17.32
C ALA A 12 64.63 -16.01 16.36
N ALA A 13 64.93 -17.05 15.58
CA ALA A 13 63.97 -17.68 14.68
C ALA A 13 62.79 -18.31 15.45
N ALA A 14 63.07 -19.02 16.54
CA ALA A 14 62.03 -19.61 17.39
C ALA A 14 61.12 -18.54 18.02
N ALA A 15 61.69 -17.42 18.47
CA ALA A 15 60.93 -16.30 19.02
C ALA A 15 60.01 -15.65 17.98
N VAL A 16 60.47 -15.49 16.73
CA VAL A 16 59.67 -14.93 15.63
C VAL A 16 58.51 -15.86 15.26
N VAL A 17 58.74 -17.18 15.20
CA VAL A 17 57.68 -18.17 14.92
C VAL A 17 56.65 -18.21 16.04
N ALA A 18 57.08 -18.19 17.30
CA ALA A 18 56.18 -18.15 18.46
C ALA A 18 55.34 -16.86 18.49
N ALA A 19 55.94 -15.71 18.19
CA ALA A 19 55.22 -14.44 18.08
C ALA A 19 54.20 -14.46 16.92
N GLY A 20 54.58 -15.00 15.77
CA GLY A 20 53.69 -15.18 14.62
C GLY A 20 52.49 -16.06 14.94
N ALA A 21 52.72 -17.21 15.59
CA ALA A 21 51.66 -18.12 16.04
C ALA A 21 50.72 -17.44 17.06
N ALA A 22 51.27 -16.71 18.04
CA ALA A 22 50.48 -15.97 19.01
C ALA A 22 49.59 -14.89 18.36
N VAL A 23 50.09 -14.19 17.34
CA VAL A 23 49.31 -13.21 16.57
C VAL A 23 48.18 -13.89 15.78
N VAL A 24 48.45 -15.04 15.14
CA VAL A 24 47.43 -15.81 14.40
C VAL A 24 46.35 -16.33 15.35
N VAL A 25 46.72 -16.93 16.48
CA VAL A 25 45.78 -17.41 17.51
C VAL A 25 44.96 -16.24 18.06
N ARG A 26 45.57 -15.11 18.39
CA ARG A 26 44.86 -13.92 18.88
C ARG A 26 43.89 -13.37 17.83
N ARG A 27 44.26 -13.38 16.55
CA ARG A 27 43.37 -13.00 15.43
C ARG A 27 42.22 -13.98 15.27
N GLN A 28 42.48 -15.29 15.35
CA GLN A 28 41.45 -16.33 15.28
C GLN A 28 40.48 -16.24 16.47
N MET A 29 40.97 -16.08 17.69
CA MET A 29 40.14 -15.87 18.89
C MET A 29 39.30 -14.60 18.78
N LYS A 30 39.87 -13.49 18.30
CA LYS A 30 39.12 -12.24 18.06
C LYS A 30 38.06 -12.43 16.97
N ARG A 31 38.35 -13.19 15.91
CA ARG A 31 37.39 -13.54 14.85
C ARG A 31 36.28 -14.43 15.40
N SER A 32 36.62 -15.46 16.19
CA SER A 32 35.67 -16.36 16.86
C SER A 32 34.77 -15.62 17.84
N GLY A 33 35.31 -14.68 18.63
CA GLY A 33 34.53 -13.84 19.54
C GLY A 33 33.58 -12.88 18.81
N LYS A 34 34.01 -12.33 17.66
CA LYS A 34 33.13 -11.54 16.79
C LYS A 34 31.99 -12.38 16.19
N TRP A 35 32.30 -13.60 15.74
CA TRP A 35 31.29 -14.54 15.23
C TRP A 35 30.30 -14.96 16.32
N ALA A 36 30.77 -15.25 17.54
CA ALA A 36 29.89 -15.57 18.66
C ALA A 36 28.94 -14.41 18.99
N ARG A 37 29.44 -13.16 18.96
CA ARG A 37 28.60 -11.97 19.15
C ARG A 37 27.58 -11.79 18.03
N ALA A 38 27.98 -11.97 16.77
CA ALA A 38 27.06 -11.92 15.63
C ALA A 38 25.96 -12.98 15.72
N MET A 39 26.31 -14.22 16.11
CA MET A 39 25.34 -15.29 16.32
C MET A 39 24.37 -14.99 17.47
N ALA A 40 24.84 -14.36 18.55
CA ALA A 40 23.97 -13.93 19.64
C ALA A 40 22.95 -12.88 19.18
N ILE A 41 23.38 -11.87 18.43
CA ILE A 41 22.50 -10.85 17.85
C ILE A 41 21.48 -11.48 16.90
N LEU A 42 21.93 -12.39 16.02
CA LEU A 42 21.04 -13.07 15.07
C LEU A 42 19.97 -13.90 15.80
N LYS A 43 20.36 -14.63 16.85
CA LYS A 43 19.43 -15.44 17.65
C LYS A 43 18.42 -14.56 18.39
N GLU A 44 18.87 -13.47 19.00
CA GLU A 44 17.98 -12.52 19.66
C GLU A 44 16.99 -11.89 18.67
N PHE A 45 17.46 -11.53 17.47
CA PHE A 45 16.61 -11.01 16.41
C PHE A 45 15.58 -12.06 15.94
N GLU A 46 16.01 -13.31 15.72
CA GLU A 46 15.13 -14.44 15.37
C GLU A 46 14.05 -14.67 16.44
N ASP A 47 14.44 -14.71 17.72
CA ASP A 47 13.52 -14.92 18.84
C ASP A 47 12.50 -13.77 18.95
N LYS A 48 12.93 -12.50 18.80
CA LYS A 48 12.03 -11.33 18.87
C LYS A 48 11.11 -11.23 17.65
N CYS A 49 11.60 -11.54 16.46
CA CYS A 49 10.83 -11.53 15.21
C CYS A 49 9.93 -12.77 15.05
N GLY A 50 10.03 -13.76 15.93
CA GLY A 50 9.23 -14.98 15.89
C GLY A 50 7.72 -14.70 15.85
N THR A 51 7.05 -15.24 14.83
CA THR A 51 5.59 -15.13 14.59
C THR A 51 4.90 -16.49 14.66
N PRO A 52 4.93 -17.19 15.82
CA PRO A 52 4.21 -18.45 15.97
C PRO A 52 2.71 -18.24 15.76
N ILE A 53 2.01 -19.28 15.31
CA ILE A 53 0.57 -19.23 14.98
C ILE A 53 -0.27 -18.63 16.11
N GLY A 54 0.06 -18.91 17.38
CA GLY A 54 -0.65 -18.32 18.53
C GLY A 54 -0.56 -16.80 18.58
N LYS A 55 0.62 -16.23 18.29
CA LYS A 55 0.83 -14.78 18.24
C LYS A 55 0.13 -14.15 17.04
N LEU A 56 0.18 -14.79 15.88
CA LEU A 56 -0.55 -14.34 14.68
C LEU A 56 -2.07 -14.27 14.90
N ARG A 57 -2.63 -15.23 15.64
CA ARG A 57 -4.05 -15.18 16.04
C ARG A 57 -4.36 -13.97 16.94
N GLN A 58 -3.51 -13.68 17.92
CA GLN A 58 -3.68 -12.50 18.77
C GLN A 58 -3.61 -11.20 17.96
N VAL A 59 -2.72 -11.12 16.97
CA VAL A 59 -2.65 -9.95 16.08
C VAL A 59 -3.92 -9.82 15.24
N ALA A 60 -4.45 -10.92 14.70
CA ALA A 60 -5.70 -10.91 13.93
C ALA A 60 -6.92 -10.55 14.79
N ASP A 61 -6.98 -11.03 16.04
CA ASP A 61 -8.02 -10.67 16.99
C ASP A 61 -7.94 -9.16 17.32
N ALA A 62 -6.74 -8.64 17.57
CA ALA A 62 -6.52 -7.20 17.79
C ALA A 62 -6.91 -6.36 16.56
N MET A 63 -6.57 -6.81 15.34
CA MET A 63 -7.01 -6.16 14.10
C MET A 63 -8.54 -6.10 14.03
N THR A 64 -9.23 -7.18 14.36
CA THR A 64 -10.70 -7.24 14.35
C THR A 64 -11.31 -6.25 15.35
N VAL A 65 -10.71 -6.11 16.54
CA VAL A 65 -11.15 -5.11 17.54
C VAL A 65 -10.97 -3.69 17.01
N GLU A 66 -9.82 -3.38 16.43
CA GLU A 66 -9.56 -2.06 15.83
C GLU A 66 -10.51 -1.77 14.65
N MET A 67 -10.84 -2.77 13.83
CA MET A 67 -11.82 -2.62 12.73
C MET A 67 -13.19 -2.22 13.27
N HIS A 68 -13.68 -2.91 14.31
CA HIS A 68 -14.94 -2.56 14.95
C HIS A 68 -14.92 -1.14 15.54
N ALA A 69 -13.83 -0.77 16.21
CA ALA A 69 -13.69 0.56 16.78
C ALA A 69 -13.66 1.67 15.70
N GLY A 70 -12.97 1.44 14.57
CA GLY A 70 -12.92 2.38 13.45
C GLY A 70 -14.23 2.51 12.67
N LEU A 71 -15.07 1.47 12.66
CA LEU A 71 -16.44 1.52 12.09
C LEU A 71 -17.46 2.14 13.05
N ALA A 72 -17.22 2.08 14.36
CA ALA A 72 -18.14 2.60 15.36
C ALA A 72 -18.18 4.14 15.37
N SER A 73 -17.02 4.79 15.22
CA SER A 73 -16.93 6.26 15.21
C SER A 73 -15.69 6.77 14.46
N GLU A 74 -15.77 8.00 13.95
CA GLU A 74 -14.62 8.68 13.39
C GLU A 74 -13.54 8.90 14.45
N GLY A 75 -12.33 8.39 14.19
CA GLY A 75 -11.22 8.44 15.15
C GLY A 75 -11.29 7.42 16.29
N GLY A 76 -12.24 6.48 16.27
CA GLY A 76 -12.36 5.42 17.28
C GLY A 76 -11.20 4.41 17.30
N SER A 77 -10.41 4.35 16.23
CA SER A 77 -9.26 3.46 16.06
C SER A 77 -8.13 4.16 15.31
N LYS A 78 -6.93 3.56 15.35
CA LYS A 78 -5.85 3.90 14.42
C LYS A 78 -6.15 3.47 12.99
N LEU A 79 -6.99 2.45 12.80
CA LEU A 79 -7.63 2.14 11.53
C LEU A 79 -8.70 3.17 11.23
N LYS A 80 -8.60 3.83 10.07
CA LYS A 80 -9.56 4.88 9.71
C LYS A 80 -10.91 4.29 9.27
N MET A 81 -10.90 3.09 8.67
CA MET A 81 -12.09 2.41 8.17
C MET A 81 -12.98 3.37 7.35
N LEU A 82 -12.38 3.99 6.33
CA LEU A 82 -12.99 5.04 5.53
C LEU A 82 -14.10 4.47 4.64
N ILE A 83 -15.25 5.14 4.65
CA ILE A 83 -16.40 4.80 3.81
C ILE A 83 -16.10 5.28 2.40
N SER A 84 -16.12 4.35 1.43
CA SER A 84 -15.74 4.64 0.04
C SER A 84 -16.87 5.15 -0.85
N TYR A 85 -18.13 5.05 -0.39
CA TYR A 85 -19.31 5.28 -1.23
C TYR A 85 -19.42 4.34 -2.45
N VAL A 86 -18.59 3.30 -2.53
CA VAL A 86 -18.72 2.21 -3.49
C VAL A 86 -19.61 1.13 -2.85
N ASP A 87 -20.86 1.08 -3.30
CA ASP A 87 -21.87 0.11 -2.87
C ASP A 87 -22.22 -0.92 -3.95
N ASN A 88 -21.77 -0.69 -5.18
CA ASN A 88 -21.93 -1.59 -6.32
C ASN A 88 -20.57 -1.80 -6.98
N LEU A 89 -20.03 -3.01 -6.84
CA LEU A 89 -18.80 -3.40 -7.51
C LEU A 89 -19.07 -3.88 -8.95
N PRO A 90 -18.04 -3.88 -9.81
CA PRO A 90 -18.19 -4.34 -11.19
C PRO A 90 -18.70 -5.78 -11.27
N THR A 91 -19.50 -6.04 -12.29
CA THR A 91 -20.22 -7.30 -12.51
C THR A 91 -19.70 -8.09 -13.71
N GLY A 92 -18.85 -7.48 -14.54
CA GLY A 92 -18.42 -7.98 -15.84
C GLY A 92 -19.38 -7.63 -16.98
N ASN A 93 -20.55 -7.04 -16.68
CA ASN A 93 -21.54 -6.66 -17.71
C ASN A 93 -21.28 -5.26 -18.31
N GLU A 94 -20.29 -4.54 -17.80
CA GLU A 94 -19.99 -3.17 -18.18
C GLU A 94 -19.61 -3.08 -19.67
N GLN A 95 -20.08 -2.02 -20.33
CA GLN A 95 -19.90 -1.80 -21.76
C GLN A 95 -19.60 -0.33 -22.02
N GLY A 96 -18.69 -0.08 -22.96
CA GLY A 96 -18.33 1.28 -23.38
C GLY A 96 -16.86 1.60 -23.16
N LEU A 97 -16.51 2.84 -23.51
CA LEU A 97 -15.18 3.38 -23.41
C LEU A 97 -15.05 4.16 -22.10
N PHE A 98 -14.08 3.77 -21.27
CA PHE A 98 -13.81 4.42 -19.98
C PHE A 98 -12.34 4.80 -19.87
N TYR A 99 -12.09 5.88 -19.16
CA TYR A 99 -10.75 6.34 -18.82
C TYR A 99 -10.48 6.08 -17.34
N ALA A 100 -9.22 5.86 -17.00
CA ALA A 100 -8.74 5.83 -15.63
C ALA A 100 -7.46 6.66 -15.48
N LEU A 101 -7.35 7.34 -14.34
CA LEU A 101 -6.15 8.02 -13.90
C LEU A 101 -5.74 7.39 -12.57
N ASP A 102 -4.52 6.87 -12.48
CA ASP A 102 -3.99 6.25 -11.28
C ASP A 102 -2.76 7.01 -10.78
N LEU A 103 -2.95 7.75 -9.68
CA LEU A 103 -1.91 8.53 -9.02
C LEU A 103 -1.44 7.80 -7.77
N GLY A 104 -0.40 6.97 -7.93
CA GLY A 104 0.07 6.02 -6.93
C GLY A 104 1.28 6.45 -6.08
N GLY A 105 2.12 7.35 -6.62
CA GLY A 105 3.41 7.71 -6.04
C GLY A 105 4.23 8.60 -6.98
N THR A 106 5.49 8.26 -7.24
CA THR A 106 6.39 9.04 -8.12
C THR A 106 6.04 8.95 -9.60
N ASN A 107 5.21 7.98 -9.99
CA ASN A 107 4.65 7.86 -11.33
C ASN A 107 3.12 7.86 -11.22
N PHE A 108 2.46 8.29 -12.29
CA PHE A 108 1.03 8.06 -12.48
C PHE A 108 0.78 7.38 -13.82
N ARG A 109 -0.37 6.72 -13.93
CA ARG A 109 -0.79 6.03 -15.14
C ARG A 109 -2.07 6.66 -15.65
N VAL A 110 -2.14 6.88 -16.96
CA VAL A 110 -3.38 7.18 -17.66
C VAL A 110 -3.76 5.97 -18.49
N LEU A 111 -5.01 5.55 -18.42
CA LEU A 111 -5.50 4.34 -19.06
C LEU A 111 -6.79 4.62 -19.80
N ARG A 112 -7.00 3.88 -20.89
CA ARG A 112 -8.26 3.79 -21.62
C ARG A 112 -8.60 2.33 -21.79
N VAL A 113 -9.85 1.98 -21.50
CA VAL A 113 -10.36 0.62 -21.62
C VAL A 113 -11.67 0.61 -22.40
N GLN A 114 -11.76 -0.28 -23.39
CA GLN A 114 -13.00 -0.58 -24.09
C GLN A 114 -13.59 -1.86 -23.50
N LEU A 115 -14.71 -1.71 -22.79
CA LEU A 115 -15.45 -2.83 -22.21
C LEU A 115 -16.53 -3.31 -23.18
N GLY A 116 -16.63 -4.63 -23.35
CA GLY A 116 -17.53 -5.29 -24.29
C GLY A 116 -18.63 -6.12 -23.63
N GLY A 117 -18.83 -5.99 -22.32
CA GLY A 117 -19.80 -6.75 -21.54
C GLY A 117 -19.34 -8.18 -21.26
N LYS A 118 -20.24 -8.98 -20.69
CA LYS A 118 -19.91 -10.27 -20.05
C LYS A 118 -19.21 -11.28 -20.97
N GLU A 119 -19.56 -11.30 -22.26
CA GLU A 119 -18.99 -12.25 -23.21
C GLU A 119 -17.61 -11.81 -23.72
N LYS A 120 -17.41 -10.51 -23.91
CA LYS A 120 -16.18 -9.96 -24.52
C LYS A 120 -15.17 -9.45 -23.50
N GLY A 121 -15.59 -9.20 -22.27
CA GLY A 121 -14.75 -8.64 -21.21
C GLY A 121 -14.09 -7.33 -21.65
N VAL A 122 -12.76 -7.26 -21.49
CA VAL A 122 -11.93 -6.15 -21.97
C VAL A 122 -11.58 -6.38 -23.45
N VAL A 123 -12.10 -5.53 -24.32
CA VAL A 123 -11.88 -5.60 -25.78
C VAL A 123 -10.54 -4.99 -26.17
N SER A 124 -10.22 -3.84 -25.60
CA SER A 124 -8.92 -3.19 -25.75
C SER A 124 -8.56 -2.42 -24.49
N GLN A 125 -7.26 -2.32 -24.23
CA GLN A 125 -6.70 -1.57 -23.12
C GLN A 125 -5.41 -0.91 -23.58
N GLU A 126 -5.30 0.38 -23.33
CA GLU A 126 -4.10 1.17 -23.58
C GLU A 126 -3.75 1.93 -22.30
N PHE A 127 -2.46 2.08 -22.02
CA PHE A 127 -2.01 2.91 -20.92
C PHE A 127 -0.69 3.58 -21.24
N GLU A 128 -0.46 4.70 -20.57
CA GLU A 128 0.81 5.42 -20.56
C GLU A 128 1.20 5.68 -19.11
N GLU A 129 2.45 5.38 -18.77
CA GLU A 129 3.02 5.69 -17.46
C GLU A 129 3.87 6.95 -17.58
N VAL A 130 3.61 7.92 -16.70
CA VAL A 130 4.24 9.23 -16.71
C VAL A 130 4.91 9.45 -15.36
N SER A 131 6.20 9.77 -15.40
CA SER A 131 6.95 10.09 -14.19
C SER A 131 6.68 11.53 -13.75
N ILE A 132 6.49 11.72 -12.45
CA ILE A 132 6.22 13.03 -11.85
C ILE A 132 7.57 13.69 -11.53
N PRO A 133 7.87 14.85 -12.14
CA PRO A 133 9.04 15.61 -11.76
C PRO A 133 9.06 15.90 -10.24
N PRO A 134 10.18 15.66 -9.51
CA PRO A 134 10.21 15.75 -8.06
C PRO A 134 9.77 17.11 -7.49
N TYR A 135 10.01 18.20 -8.23
CA TYR A 135 9.58 19.54 -7.81
C TYR A 135 8.06 19.71 -7.77
N LEU A 136 7.29 18.91 -8.53
CA LEU A 136 5.82 18.91 -8.47
C LEU A 136 5.28 18.18 -7.24
N MET A 137 6.07 17.28 -6.62
CA MET A 137 5.66 16.56 -5.42
C MET A 137 5.71 17.44 -4.16
N ILE A 138 6.42 18.56 -4.22
CA ILE A 138 6.60 19.54 -3.12
C ILE A 138 6.22 20.96 -3.54
N GLY A 139 5.58 21.10 -4.70
CA GLY A 139 5.17 22.38 -5.28
C GLY A 139 3.76 22.79 -4.84
N SER A 140 3.01 23.40 -5.75
CA SER A 140 1.59 23.72 -5.53
C SER A 140 0.67 22.64 -6.12
N SER A 141 -0.54 22.56 -5.55
CA SER A 141 -1.62 21.70 -6.05
C SER A 141 -1.92 21.96 -7.53
N GLU A 142 -2.08 23.25 -7.89
CA GLU A 142 -2.33 23.68 -9.27
C GLU A 142 -1.26 23.16 -10.24
N ALA A 143 0.03 23.24 -9.89
CA ALA A 143 1.10 22.80 -10.77
C ALA A 143 1.05 21.29 -11.02
N LEU A 144 0.80 20.49 -9.98
CA LEU A 144 0.67 19.03 -10.10
C LEU A 144 -0.53 18.65 -10.96
N PHE A 145 -1.73 19.18 -10.66
CA PHE A 145 -2.95 18.81 -11.37
C PHE A 145 -2.96 19.32 -12.82
N ASN A 146 -2.37 20.48 -13.11
CA ASN A 146 -2.18 20.94 -14.48
C ASN A 146 -1.27 19.99 -15.28
N TYR A 147 -0.16 19.54 -14.68
CA TYR A 147 0.75 18.58 -15.33
C TYR A 147 0.05 17.25 -15.66
N ILE A 148 -0.76 16.75 -14.72
CA ILE A 148 -1.55 15.53 -14.92
C ILE A 148 -2.61 15.73 -16.02
N ALA A 149 -3.34 16.86 -16.00
CA ALA A 149 -4.36 17.17 -16.99
C ALA A 149 -3.77 17.29 -18.40
N GLU A 150 -2.59 17.91 -18.55
CA GLU A 150 -1.87 17.99 -19.82
C GLU A 150 -1.46 16.61 -20.35
N ALA A 151 -0.94 15.73 -19.49
CA ALA A 151 -0.62 14.36 -19.86
C ALA A 151 -1.86 13.57 -20.29
N LEU A 152 -2.96 13.72 -19.55
CA LEU A 152 -4.24 13.12 -19.90
C LEU A 152 -4.78 13.62 -21.24
N ALA A 153 -4.67 14.93 -21.52
CA ALA A 153 -5.07 15.50 -22.80
C ALA A 153 -4.23 14.97 -23.97
N LYS A 154 -2.91 14.83 -23.80
CA LYS A 154 -2.02 14.20 -24.79
C LYS A 154 -2.42 12.76 -25.07
N PHE A 155 -2.71 11.99 -24.02
CA PHE A 155 -3.15 10.60 -24.14
C PHE A 155 -4.54 10.47 -24.82
N VAL A 156 -5.48 11.37 -24.51
CA VAL A 156 -6.78 11.40 -25.21
C VAL A 156 -6.61 11.74 -26.70
N ALA A 157 -5.62 12.56 -27.07
CA ALA A 157 -5.36 12.90 -28.46
C ALA A 157 -4.82 11.72 -29.31
N THR A 158 -4.40 10.61 -28.69
CA THR A 158 -3.97 9.39 -29.39
C THR A 158 -5.11 8.40 -29.66
N GLU A 159 -6.37 8.78 -29.40
CA GLU A 159 -7.55 7.98 -29.76
C GLU A 159 -7.52 7.57 -31.24
N SER A 160 -7.59 6.27 -31.50
CA SER A 160 -7.74 5.70 -32.83
C SER A 160 -9.17 5.90 -33.38
N GLU A 161 -9.34 5.87 -34.70
CA GLU A 161 -10.66 5.91 -35.34
C GLU A 161 -11.56 4.79 -34.78
N GLY A 162 -12.66 5.18 -34.13
CA GLY A 162 -13.60 4.26 -33.45
C GLY A 162 -13.46 4.21 -31.93
N SER A 163 -12.40 4.75 -31.36
CA SER A 163 -12.17 4.92 -29.91
C SER A 163 -12.65 6.28 -29.40
N HIS A 164 -13.73 6.79 -29.97
CA HIS A 164 -14.36 8.03 -29.51
C HIS A 164 -15.64 7.71 -28.74
N PRO A 165 -16.00 8.51 -27.73
CA PRO A 165 -17.35 8.50 -27.21
C PRO A 165 -18.36 8.71 -28.35
N TYR A 166 -19.51 8.05 -28.27
CA TYR A 166 -20.61 8.36 -29.20
C TYR A 166 -20.86 9.88 -29.24
N PRO A 167 -21.21 10.46 -30.40
CA PRO A 167 -21.49 11.89 -30.51
C PRO A 167 -22.48 12.34 -29.41
N GLY A 168 -22.10 13.35 -28.63
CA GLY A 168 -22.89 13.87 -27.50
C GLY A 168 -22.65 13.17 -26.14
N ARG A 169 -21.77 12.17 -26.05
CA ARG A 169 -21.31 11.61 -24.77
C ARG A 169 -19.98 12.23 -24.34
N GLN A 170 -19.93 12.61 -23.06
CA GLN A 170 -18.70 13.06 -22.41
C GLN A 170 -17.84 11.86 -22.00
N ARG A 171 -16.52 12.00 -22.03
CA ARG A 171 -15.59 10.97 -21.50
C ARG A 171 -15.74 10.86 -20.00
N GLU A 172 -15.81 9.63 -19.49
CA GLU A 172 -15.91 9.35 -18.05
C GLU A 172 -14.58 8.83 -17.53
N LEU A 173 -14.14 9.38 -16.38
CA LEU A 173 -12.85 9.11 -15.76
C LEU A 173 -13.06 8.52 -14.36
N GLY A 174 -12.48 7.34 -14.12
CA GLY A 174 -12.20 6.85 -12.78
C GLY A 174 -10.88 7.43 -12.28
N PHE A 175 -10.90 8.13 -11.16
CA PHE A 175 -9.71 8.69 -10.54
C PHE A 175 -9.30 7.85 -9.34
N THR A 176 -8.26 7.04 -9.52
CA THR A 176 -7.58 6.32 -8.44
C THR A 176 -6.54 7.24 -7.80
N PHE A 177 -6.76 7.59 -6.53
CA PHE A 177 -5.92 8.50 -5.77
C PHE A 177 -5.42 7.81 -4.50
N SER A 178 -4.13 7.43 -4.52
CA SER A 178 -3.54 6.53 -3.53
C SER A 178 -3.00 7.24 -2.29
N PHE A 179 -3.74 8.25 -1.82
CA PHE A 179 -3.49 8.98 -0.59
C PHE A 179 -4.74 9.00 0.28
N PRO A 180 -4.61 9.20 1.61
CA PRO A 180 -5.75 9.24 2.51
C PRO A 180 -6.71 10.39 2.17
N VAL A 181 -7.93 10.04 1.74
CA VAL A 181 -8.99 10.99 1.40
C VAL A 181 -10.21 10.76 2.29
N ARG A 182 -10.78 11.86 2.79
CA ARG A 182 -12.11 11.84 3.41
C ARG A 182 -13.15 11.99 2.32
N GLN A 183 -13.69 10.86 1.90
CA GLN A 183 -14.68 10.82 0.84
C GLN A 183 -16.01 11.39 1.31
N VAL A 184 -16.65 12.22 0.47
CA VAL A 184 -17.95 12.86 0.74
C VAL A 184 -19.03 12.32 -0.21
N SER A 185 -18.62 11.85 -1.39
CA SER A 185 -19.45 11.13 -2.35
C SER A 185 -18.59 10.15 -3.17
N ILE A 186 -19.20 9.34 -4.03
CA ILE A 186 -18.45 8.46 -4.95
C ILE A 186 -17.46 9.24 -5.83
N SER A 187 -17.70 10.52 -6.10
CA SER A 187 -16.89 11.34 -7.01
C SER A 187 -16.42 12.65 -6.36
N SER A 188 -16.26 12.70 -5.04
CA SER A 188 -15.65 13.85 -4.36
C SER A 188 -15.07 13.46 -3.00
N GLY A 189 -13.98 14.11 -2.60
CA GLY A 189 -13.34 13.82 -1.32
C GLY A 189 -12.18 14.75 -1.03
N THR A 190 -12.05 15.11 0.25
CA THR A 190 -11.01 16.03 0.69
C THR A 190 -9.74 15.29 1.10
N LEU A 191 -8.58 15.77 0.65
CA LEU A 191 -7.31 15.18 1.05
C LEU A 191 -7.09 15.37 2.55
N ILE A 192 -6.74 14.28 3.27
CA ILE A 192 -6.46 14.34 4.71
C ILE A 192 -5.01 14.73 4.95
N LYS A 193 -4.09 14.05 4.27
CA LYS A 193 -2.65 14.30 4.35
C LYS A 193 -1.93 13.64 3.18
N TRP A 194 -0.80 14.24 2.78
CA TRP A 194 0.10 13.60 1.85
C TRP A 194 0.92 12.49 2.52
N THR A 195 1.37 11.55 1.71
CA THR A 195 2.29 10.46 2.10
C THR A 195 3.26 10.23 0.94
N LYS A 196 4.11 9.18 1.01
CA LYS A 196 4.93 8.72 -0.14
C LYS A 196 5.82 9.82 -0.78
N GLY A 197 6.33 10.76 0.04
CA GLY A 197 7.22 11.83 -0.41
C GLY A 197 6.53 13.07 -0.99
N PHE A 198 5.20 13.11 -1.03
CA PHE A 198 4.44 14.32 -1.38
C PHE A 198 4.33 15.27 -0.18
N SER A 199 4.41 16.56 -0.44
CA SER A 199 4.24 17.62 0.55
C SER A 199 3.73 18.91 -0.12
N ILE A 200 2.45 18.91 -0.50
CA ILE A 200 1.78 20.03 -1.17
C ILE A 200 0.73 20.61 -0.20
N GLU A 201 1.10 21.66 0.53
CA GLU A 201 0.32 22.16 1.67
C GLU A 201 -1.07 22.68 1.27
N ASP A 202 -1.18 23.35 0.12
CA ASP A 202 -2.43 23.96 -0.37
C ASP A 202 -3.48 22.94 -0.84
N ALA A 203 -3.10 21.67 -1.06
CA ALA A 203 -4.04 20.62 -1.40
C ALA A 203 -4.72 19.99 -0.17
N VAL A 204 -4.16 20.15 1.04
CA VAL A 204 -4.66 19.48 2.24
C VAL A 204 -5.97 20.12 2.68
N GLY A 205 -7.03 19.31 2.80
CA GLY A 205 -8.38 19.77 3.10
C GLY A 205 -9.23 20.12 1.87
N GLU A 206 -8.62 20.18 0.68
CA GLU A 206 -9.31 20.49 -0.58
C GLU A 206 -9.83 19.25 -1.29
N ASP A 207 -10.88 19.43 -2.11
CA ASP A 207 -11.46 18.35 -2.92
C ASP A 207 -10.58 18.03 -4.14
N VAL A 208 -9.94 16.86 -4.11
CA VAL A 208 -8.98 16.44 -5.15
C VAL A 208 -9.63 16.24 -6.51
N VAL A 209 -10.92 15.89 -6.55
CA VAL A 209 -11.68 15.81 -7.80
C VAL A 209 -11.95 17.20 -8.36
N GLY A 210 -12.27 18.15 -7.48
CA GLY A 210 -12.43 19.56 -7.84
C GLY A 210 -11.14 20.14 -8.43
N GLU A 211 -9.99 19.89 -7.82
CA GLU A 211 -8.68 20.35 -8.32
C GLU A 211 -8.34 19.78 -9.70
N LEU A 212 -8.53 18.46 -9.90
CA LEU A 212 -8.34 17.85 -11.21
C LEU A 212 -9.32 18.41 -12.26
N THR A 213 -10.59 18.62 -11.88
CA THR A 213 -11.61 19.15 -12.77
C THR A 213 -11.27 20.56 -13.23
N LYS A 214 -10.85 21.45 -12.32
CA LYS A 214 -10.37 22.81 -12.66
C LYS A 214 -9.21 22.77 -13.65
N ALA A 215 -8.25 21.87 -13.45
CA ALA A 215 -7.10 21.70 -14.34
C ALA A 215 -7.52 21.21 -15.74
N MET A 216 -8.45 20.26 -15.84
CA MET A 216 -9.00 19.79 -17.11
C MET A 216 -9.78 20.88 -17.85
N GLU A 217 -10.60 21.66 -17.13
CA GLU A 217 -11.37 22.78 -17.70
C GLU A 217 -10.46 23.88 -18.25
N LYS A 218 -9.37 24.21 -17.55
CA LYS A 218 -8.38 25.23 -17.95
C LYS A 218 -7.77 24.95 -19.33
N ILE A 219 -7.61 23.68 -19.69
CA ILE A 219 -7.06 23.25 -20.99
C ILE A 219 -8.14 22.80 -21.99
N GLY A 220 -9.42 22.92 -21.65
CA GLY A 220 -10.54 22.55 -22.53
C GLY A 220 -10.73 21.04 -22.71
N LEU A 221 -10.28 20.21 -21.77
CA LEU A 221 -10.46 18.75 -21.84
C LEU A 221 -11.87 18.35 -21.42
N HIS A 222 -12.71 17.95 -22.39
CA HIS A 222 -14.09 17.49 -22.14
C HIS A 222 -14.15 16.08 -21.54
N MET A 223 -13.98 16.00 -20.23
CA MET A 223 -14.00 14.77 -19.44
C MET A 223 -14.66 15.01 -18.08
N ARG A 224 -15.27 13.99 -17.47
CA ARG A 224 -15.91 14.04 -16.16
C ARG A 224 -15.40 12.94 -15.26
N VAL A 225 -14.96 13.30 -14.05
CA VAL A 225 -14.67 12.32 -13.01
C VAL A 225 -15.98 11.76 -12.47
N THR A 226 -16.19 10.45 -12.61
CA THR A 226 -17.42 9.77 -12.16
C THR A 226 -17.21 8.92 -10.91
N ALA A 227 -15.95 8.58 -10.60
CA ALA A 227 -15.58 7.88 -9.38
C ALA A 227 -14.20 8.34 -8.91
N LEU A 228 -14.08 8.59 -7.61
CA LEU A 228 -12.85 8.75 -6.86
C LEU A 228 -12.68 7.51 -6.00
N VAL A 229 -11.57 6.81 -6.15
CA VAL A 229 -11.29 5.57 -5.40
C VAL A 229 -9.86 5.57 -4.88
N ASN A 230 -9.63 4.90 -3.75
CA ASN A 230 -8.29 4.54 -3.33
C ASN A 230 -7.76 3.36 -4.19
N ASP A 231 -6.45 3.24 -4.37
CA ASP A 231 -5.80 2.11 -5.08
C ASP A 231 -6.35 0.76 -4.65
N THR A 232 -6.43 0.52 -3.35
CA THR A 232 -6.89 -0.76 -2.82
C THR A 232 -8.34 -1.06 -3.17
N ILE A 233 -9.19 -0.03 -3.25
CA ILE A 233 -10.58 -0.18 -3.72
C ILE A 233 -10.61 -0.45 -5.22
N GLY A 234 -9.76 0.23 -6.00
CA GLY A 234 -9.57 -0.04 -7.42
C GLY A 234 -9.15 -1.48 -7.69
N THR A 235 -8.18 -2.00 -6.93
CA THR A 235 -7.75 -3.41 -6.98
C THR A 235 -8.91 -4.35 -6.64
N LEU A 236 -9.71 -4.04 -5.60
CA LEU A 236 -10.88 -4.83 -5.24
C LEU A 236 -11.91 -4.86 -6.37
N ALA A 237 -12.22 -3.70 -6.96
CA ALA A 237 -13.16 -3.56 -8.06
C ALA A 237 -12.67 -4.31 -9.31
N GLY A 238 -11.40 -4.18 -9.67
CA GLY A 238 -10.78 -4.91 -10.77
C GLY A 238 -10.79 -6.42 -10.56
N GLY A 239 -10.50 -6.89 -9.33
CA GLY A 239 -10.63 -8.30 -8.98
C GLY A 239 -12.08 -8.80 -9.09
N ARG A 240 -13.04 -8.01 -8.59
CA ARG A 240 -14.46 -8.35 -8.63
C ARG A 240 -15.03 -8.39 -10.05
N PHE A 241 -14.51 -7.57 -10.97
CA PHE A 241 -14.87 -7.59 -12.39
C PHE A 241 -14.66 -8.97 -13.03
N TYR A 242 -13.58 -9.68 -12.67
CA TYR A 242 -13.28 -11.00 -13.21
C TYR A 242 -13.79 -12.16 -12.34
N ASN A 243 -13.92 -11.94 -11.03
CA ASN A 243 -14.34 -12.96 -10.08
C ASN A 243 -15.32 -12.39 -9.04
N SER A 244 -16.59 -12.82 -9.12
CA SER A 244 -17.66 -12.38 -8.23
C SER A 244 -17.42 -12.69 -6.75
N ASP A 245 -16.53 -13.63 -6.43
CA ASP A 245 -16.25 -14.06 -5.06
C ASP A 245 -15.21 -13.17 -4.33
N VAL A 246 -14.59 -12.21 -5.01
CA VAL A 246 -13.58 -11.32 -4.41
C VAL A 246 -14.21 -10.38 -3.38
N ILE A 247 -13.91 -10.54 -2.08
CA ILE A 247 -14.49 -9.72 -1.00
C ILE A 247 -13.50 -8.76 -0.34
N ALA A 248 -12.22 -8.91 -0.64
CA ALA A 248 -11.16 -8.06 -0.10
C ALA A 248 -10.02 -7.93 -1.11
N ALA A 249 -9.31 -6.81 -1.02
CA ALA A 249 -8.07 -6.56 -1.72
C ALA A 249 -6.99 -6.11 -0.76
N VAL A 250 -5.76 -6.51 -1.04
CA VAL A 250 -4.58 -6.16 -0.27
C VAL A 250 -3.48 -5.67 -1.21
N ILE A 251 -2.94 -4.49 -0.92
CA ILE A 251 -1.77 -3.93 -1.58
C ILE A 251 -0.53 -4.28 -0.73
N LEU A 252 0.48 -4.86 -1.36
CA LEU A 252 1.80 -5.10 -0.78
C LEU A 252 2.88 -4.58 -1.74
N GLY A 253 3.23 -3.30 -1.61
CA GLY A 253 4.27 -2.66 -2.43
C GLY A 253 5.13 -1.72 -1.62
N THR A 254 5.38 -0.51 -2.14
CA THR A 254 6.07 0.56 -1.38
C THR A 254 5.39 0.80 -0.04
N GLY A 255 4.05 0.71 0.02
CA GLY A 255 3.29 0.63 1.26
C GLY A 255 2.34 -0.55 1.29
N THR A 256 1.56 -0.64 2.36
CA THR A 256 0.51 -1.65 2.49
C THR A 256 -0.81 -1.04 2.90
N ASN A 257 -1.88 -1.51 2.26
CA ASN A 257 -3.25 -1.17 2.61
C ASN A 257 -4.19 -2.34 2.29
N ALA A 258 -5.39 -2.32 2.86
CA ALA A 258 -6.45 -3.28 2.58
C ALA A 258 -7.80 -2.60 2.44
N ALA A 259 -8.63 -3.15 1.56
CA ALA A 259 -10.03 -2.81 1.41
C ALA A 259 -10.87 -4.08 1.42
N TYR A 260 -12.11 -4.00 1.89
CA TYR A 260 -13.02 -5.13 1.89
C TYR A 260 -14.49 -4.70 1.81
N VAL A 261 -15.35 -5.65 1.46
CA VAL A 261 -16.80 -5.47 1.40
C VAL A 261 -17.42 -5.74 2.77
N GLU A 262 -17.91 -4.69 3.42
CA GLU A 262 -18.63 -4.74 4.70
C GLU A 262 -20.15 -4.66 4.46
N ARG A 263 -20.92 -5.25 5.36
CA ARG A 263 -22.38 -5.06 5.38
C ARG A 263 -22.68 -3.66 5.90
N ALA A 264 -23.43 -2.86 5.13
CA ALA A 264 -23.70 -1.47 5.46
C ALA A 264 -24.38 -1.29 6.83
N GLN A 265 -25.17 -2.28 7.28
CA GLN A 265 -25.81 -2.27 8.61
C GLN A 265 -24.84 -2.47 9.77
N ALA A 266 -23.63 -2.99 9.51
CA ALA A 266 -22.59 -3.21 10.50
C ALA A 266 -21.63 -2.00 10.65
N ILE A 267 -22.00 -0.83 10.10
CA ILE A 267 -21.22 0.40 10.13
C ILE A 267 -21.96 1.46 10.97
N PRO A 268 -21.78 1.49 12.31
CA PRO A 268 -22.52 2.42 13.16
C PRO A 268 -22.28 3.90 12.82
N LYS A 269 -21.10 4.26 12.31
CA LYS A 269 -20.81 5.65 11.91
C LYS A 269 -21.45 6.07 10.59
N TRP A 270 -22.06 5.16 9.84
CA TRP A 270 -22.81 5.48 8.62
C TRP A 270 -24.22 5.94 8.98
N HIS A 271 -24.53 7.19 8.65
CA HIS A 271 -25.82 7.81 8.91
C HIS A 271 -26.62 8.08 7.62
N GLY A 272 -26.07 7.72 6.46
CA GLY A 272 -26.74 7.85 5.17
C GLY A 272 -27.77 6.75 4.92
N PRO A 273 -28.49 6.81 3.79
CA PRO A 273 -29.40 5.74 3.39
C PRO A 273 -28.64 4.42 3.24
N LEU A 274 -29.26 3.31 3.63
CA LEU A 274 -28.68 1.99 3.38
C LEU A 274 -28.62 1.73 1.86
N PRO A 275 -27.47 1.32 1.33
CA PRO A 275 -27.35 0.93 -0.07
C PRO A 275 -28.30 -0.20 -0.44
N LYS A 276 -28.76 -0.21 -1.71
CA LYS A 276 -29.66 -1.26 -2.21
C LYS A 276 -29.02 -2.65 -2.19
N SER A 277 -27.71 -2.73 -2.41
CA SER A 277 -26.92 -3.97 -2.31
C SER A 277 -26.81 -4.48 -0.87
N GLY A 278 -26.98 -3.60 0.13
CA GLY A 278 -26.65 -3.89 1.52
C GLY A 278 -25.15 -3.92 1.82
N GLU A 279 -24.31 -3.64 0.82
CA GLU A 279 -22.85 -3.71 0.87
C GLU A 279 -22.24 -2.30 0.82
N MET A 280 -21.07 -2.15 1.45
CA MET A 280 -20.26 -0.93 1.39
C MET A 280 -18.79 -1.33 1.40
N VAL A 281 -18.02 -0.87 0.42
CA VAL A 281 -16.57 -1.10 0.44
C VAL A 281 -15.93 -0.16 1.47
N ILE A 282 -15.05 -0.71 2.30
CA ILE A 282 -14.31 0.03 3.32
C ILE A 282 -12.83 0.00 2.99
N ASN A 283 -12.22 1.18 2.91
CA ASN A 283 -10.77 1.33 2.91
C ASN A 283 -10.28 1.34 4.37
N MET A 284 -9.48 0.35 4.76
CA MET A 284 -9.06 0.19 6.14
C MET A 284 -8.01 1.22 6.58
N GLU A 285 -7.17 1.69 5.65
CA GLU A 285 -5.93 2.42 5.96
C GLU A 285 -5.09 1.67 7.01
N TRP A 286 -4.88 0.36 6.77
CA TRP A 286 -4.36 -0.53 7.80
C TRP A 286 -2.87 -0.35 8.10
N GLY A 287 -2.17 0.47 7.30
CA GLY A 287 -0.76 0.79 7.51
C GLY A 287 -0.50 1.35 8.91
N ASN A 288 -1.52 2.00 9.48
CA ASN A 288 -1.46 2.64 10.77
C ASN A 288 -1.86 1.72 11.94
N PHE A 289 -2.15 0.44 11.68
CA PHE A 289 -2.43 -0.54 12.73
C PHE A 289 -1.25 -0.66 13.70
N ARG A 290 -1.56 -0.69 15.00
CA ARG A 290 -0.58 -0.90 16.07
C ARG A 290 -1.19 -1.84 17.11
N SER A 291 -0.39 -2.77 17.63
CA SER A 291 -0.81 -3.68 18.70
C SER A 291 0.41 -4.12 19.51
N SER A 292 0.23 -4.34 20.82
CA SER A 292 1.25 -4.94 21.68
C SER A 292 1.62 -6.37 21.28
N HIS A 293 0.79 -7.02 20.46
CA HIS A 293 1.06 -8.36 19.92
C HIS A 293 1.98 -8.35 18.70
N LEU A 294 2.29 -7.19 18.12
CA LEU A 294 3.25 -7.08 17.02
C LEU A 294 4.66 -7.41 17.52
N PRO A 295 5.44 -8.24 16.80
CA PRO A 295 6.81 -8.61 17.17
C PRO A 295 7.80 -7.47 16.88
N LEU A 296 7.69 -6.37 17.63
CA LEU A 296 8.58 -5.21 17.48
C LEU A 296 9.93 -5.44 18.16
N THR A 297 10.99 -5.01 17.49
CA THR A 297 12.37 -4.99 17.99
C THR A 297 12.83 -3.56 18.29
N GLU A 298 14.00 -3.42 18.91
CA GLU A 298 14.65 -2.12 19.10
C GLU A 298 15.01 -1.44 17.76
N TYR A 299 15.24 -2.23 16.70
CA TYR A 299 15.53 -1.70 15.36
C TYR A 299 14.29 -1.06 14.74
N ASP A 300 13.12 -1.67 14.90
CA ASP A 300 11.86 -1.11 14.41
C ASP A 300 11.54 0.21 15.14
N GLN A 301 11.84 0.29 16.45
CA GLN A 301 11.65 1.50 17.25
C GLN A 301 12.60 2.63 16.83
N ALA A 302 13.87 2.30 16.60
CA ALA A 302 14.85 3.27 16.09
C ALA A 302 14.42 3.80 14.71
N LEU A 303 13.99 2.90 13.82
CA LEU A 303 13.51 3.26 12.48
C LEU A 303 12.27 4.16 12.53
N ASP A 304 11.28 3.86 13.39
CA ASP A 304 10.11 4.73 13.61
C ASP A 304 10.53 6.11 14.12
N SER A 305 11.47 6.16 15.09
CA SER A 305 11.93 7.40 15.70
C SER A 305 12.71 8.33 14.76
N GLU A 306 13.41 7.77 13.77
CA GLU A 306 14.16 8.51 12.75
C GLU A 306 13.35 8.74 11.46
N SER A 307 12.12 8.24 11.40
CA SER A 307 11.26 8.39 10.23
C SER A 307 10.71 9.82 10.09
N LEU A 308 10.19 10.14 8.90
CA LEU A 308 9.49 11.40 8.66
C LEU A 308 8.18 11.52 9.47
N ASN A 309 7.57 10.40 9.86
CA ASN A 309 6.29 10.37 10.57
C ASN A 309 6.37 9.47 11.82
N PRO A 310 7.16 9.84 12.85
CA PRO A 310 7.30 9.02 14.05
C PRO A 310 5.95 8.83 14.74
N GLY A 311 5.62 7.60 15.14
CA GLY A 311 4.33 7.36 15.79
C GLY A 311 3.20 6.98 14.83
N GLU A 312 3.45 6.98 13.52
CA GLU A 312 2.47 6.61 12.49
C GLU A 312 2.98 5.45 11.61
N GLN A 313 2.06 4.79 10.91
CA GLN A 313 2.39 3.77 9.89
C GLN A 313 3.32 2.63 10.35
N VAL A 314 3.21 2.11 11.57
CA VAL A 314 4.17 1.10 12.10
C VAL A 314 4.25 -0.15 11.27
N THR A 315 3.12 -0.61 10.72
CA THR A 315 3.14 -1.82 9.89
C THR A 315 3.90 -1.65 8.59
N TYR A 316 4.14 -0.40 8.16
CA TYR A 316 4.95 -0.06 6.99
C TYR A 316 6.45 -0.32 7.20
N PHE A 317 6.96 -0.06 8.40
CA PHE A 317 8.40 -0.13 8.70
C PHE A 317 8.87 -1.53 9.15
N GLN A 318 7.96 -2.50 9.18
CA GLN A 318 8.26 -3.84 9.66
C GLN A 318 8.95 -4.69 8.59
N CYS A 319 9.97 -5.44 9.04
CA CYS A 319 10.81 -6.35 8.26
C CYS A 319 10.04 -7.16 7.17
N PRO A 320 10.64 -7.48 6.00
CA PRO A 320 10.01 -8.22 4.89
C PRO A 320 9.30 -9.53 5.27
N ASN A 321 9.68 -10.15 6.40
CA ASN A 321 9.06 -11.36 6.92
C ASN A 321 7.62 -11.16 7.43
N LEU A 322 7.18 -9.91 7.68
CA LEU A 322 5.80 -9.62 8.03
C LEU A 322 4.89 -9.44 6.81
N CYS A 323 5.39 -9.29 5.58
CA CYS A 323 4.52 -9.34 4.39
C CYS A 323 3.77 -10.68 4.30
N TRP A 324 4.42 -11.80 4.65
CA TRP A 324 3.79 -13.12 4.81
C TRP A 324 2.87 -13.20 6.04
N GLY A 325 3.26 -12.51 7.13
CA GLY A 325 2.45 -12.38 8.34
C GLY A 325 1.17 -11.57 8.13
N LEU A 326 1.19 -10.53 7.32
CA LEU A 326 0.05 -9.68 6.94
C LEU A 326 -0.89 -10.41 5.98
N LEU A 327 -0.37 -11.26 5.08
CA LEU A 327 -1.17 -12.24 4.32
C LEU A 327 -1.87 -13.24 5.25
N LEU A 328 -1.18 -13.71 6.30
CA LEU A 328 -1.79 -14.57 7.32
C LEU A 328 -2.77 -13.80 8.22
N ILE A 329 -2.52 -12.52 8.52
CA ILE A 329 -3.46 -11.65 9.24
C ILE A 329 -4.66 -11.37 8.35
N ALA A 330 -4.52 -11.11 7.06
CA ALA A 330 -5.64 -11.03 6.12
C ALA A 330 -6.42 -12.35 6.08
N TYR A 331 -5.72 -13.50 6.06
CA TYR A 331 -6.32 -14.84 6.14
C TYR A 331 -7.09 -15.07 7.46
N PHE A 332 -6.55 -14.66 8.60
CA PHE A 332 -7.18 -14.82 9.91
C PHE A 332 -8.25 -13.75 10.20
N SER A 333 -8.09 -12.52 9.70
CA SER A 333 -9.13 -11.48 9.65
C SER A 333 -10.24 -11.89 8.69
N CYS A 334 -9.97 -12.74 7.70
CA CYS A 334 -11.03 -13.41 6.94
C CYS A 334 -11.93 -14.33 7.81
N ARG A 335 -11.57 -14.61 9.07
CA ARG A 335 -12.45 -15.26 10.03
C ARG A 335 -13.59 -14.34 10.51
N PHE A 336 -13.37 -13.02 10.54
CA PHE A 336 -14.44 -12.01 10.67
C PHE A 336 -15.38 -12.09 9.47
N LEU A 337 -14.83 -12.12 8.24
CA LEU A 337 -15.61 -12.29 7.01
C LEU A 337 -16.32 -13.65 6.94
N ARG A 338 -15.75 -14.74 7.49
CA ARG A 338 -16.41 -16.06 7.60
C ARG A 338 -17.68 -16.04 8.44
N ARG A 339 -17.73 -15.23 9.50
CA ARG A 339 -18.96 -15.06 10.31
C ARG A 339 -20.03 -14.30 9.53
N GLN A 340 -19.65 -13.48 8.56
CA GLN A 340 -20.59 -12.71 7.74
C GLN A 340 -21.06 -13.42 6.46
N TYR A 341 -20.18 -14.15 5.76
CA TYR A 341 -20.42 -14.65 4.40
C TYR A 341 -20.40 -16.18 4.23
N GLN A 342 -20.42 -16.97 5.32
CA GLN A 342 -20.34 -18.45 5.27
C GLN A 342 -19.21 -18.95 4.32
N ALA A 343 -17.97 -18.96 4.83
CA ALA A 343 -16.72 -19.38 4.16
C ALA A 343 -16.00 -18.29 3.30
N CYS A 344 -14.94 -17.71 3.88
CA CYS A 344 -13.85 -17.04 3.16
C CYS A 344 -12.70 -18.06 2.92
N THR A 345 -12.34 -18.26 1.66
CA THR A 345 -11.21 -19.04 1.15
C THR A 345 -10.24 -18.10 0.41
N TRP A 346 -8.99 -18.54 0.14
CA TRP A 346 -7.97 -17.74 -0.55
C TRP A 346 -8.43 -17.18 -1.89
N GLU A 347 -9.31 -17.89 -2.59
CA GLU A 347 -9.90 -17.51 -3.87
C GLU A 347 -10.73 -16.22 -3.82
N LYS A 348 -11.10 -15.76 -2.61
CA LYS A 348 -11.87 -14.53 -2.36
C LYS A 348 -11.01 -13.30 -2.09
N LEU A 349 -9.69 -13.43 -2.06
CA LEU A 349 -8.75 -12.34 -1.80
C LEU A 349 -8.03 -11.95 -3.09
N CYS A 350 -8.06 -10.67 -3.45
CA CYS A 350 -7.21 -10.11 -4.50
C CYS A 350 -5.95 -9.53 -3.85
N VAL A 351 -4.76 -9.90 -4.33
CA VAL A 351 -3.50 -9.38 -3.80
C VAL A 351 -2.69 -8.80 -4.94
N GLU A 352 -2.31 -7.54 -4.83
CA GLU A 352 -1.49 -6.84 -5.81
C GLU A 352 -0.14 -6.49 -5.21
N PHE A 353 0.92 -6.88 -5.91
CA PHE A 353 2.30 -6.59 -5.56
C PHE A 353 2.79 -5.47 -6.47
N TYR A 354 3.33 -4.40 -5.87
CA TYR A 354 3.93 -3.27 -6.59
C TYR A 354 5.43 -3.20 -6.33
#